data_AF-A0A817FEE2-F1
#
_entry.id   AF-A0A817FEE2-F1
#
_cell.length_a   1.000
_cell.length_b   1.000
_cell.length_c   1.000
_cell.angle_alpha   90.00
_cell.angle_beta   90.00
_cell.angle_gamma   90.00
#
_symmetry.space_group_name_H-M   'P 1'
#
loop_
_entity.id
_entity.type
_entity.pdbx_description
1 polymer ?
#
loop_
_entity_poly.entity_id
_entity_poly.type
_entity_poly.pdbx_seq_one_letter_code
_entity_poly.pdbx_strand_id
1 'polypeptide(L)'
;MSSINSLYVTCKNNDISRVRELLQTLPDDELSEQGPNKRKALDVIASYGYADISELLLAHKNINQSIKTQWSCIANDEAPAYLKFLFDKMSTIGQNDTINEYDDYAEELIE
;
A
#
# COMPACT_ATOMS: atom_id res chain seq x y z
N MET A 1 25.23 0.53 0.01
CA MET A 1 24.92 0.09 -1.36
C MET A 1 23.47 0.47 -1.61
N SER A 2 23.20 1.50 -2.40
CA SER A 2 21.86 1.70 -2.97
C SER A 2 21.76 0.75 -4.16
N SER A 3 21.66 -0.54 -3.83
CA SER A 3 21.32 -1.58 -4.79
C SER A 3 19.81 -1.47 -4.96
N ILE A 4 19.39 -1.27 -6.21
CA ILE A 4 18.01 -1.34 -6.70
C ILE A 4 17.04 -1.98 -5.67
N ASN A 5 16.04 -1.20 -5.20
CA ASN A 5 15.11 -1.54 -4.11
C ASN A 5 14.88 -3.06 -3.98
N SER A 6 15.39 -3.66 -2.90
CA SER A 6 15.37 -5.12 -2.70
C SER A 6 13.95 -5.67 -2.74
N LEU A 7 12.99 -4.95 -2.15
CA LEU A 7 11.57 -5.32 -2.16
C LEU A 7 11.00 -5.30 -3.59
N TYR A 8 11.35 -4.28 -4.38
CA TYR A 8 10.94 -4.19 -5.78
C TYR A 8 11.38 -5.42 -6.60
N VAL A 9 12.65 -5.82 -6.47
CA VAL A 9 13.20 -6.97 -7.21
C VAL A 9 12.55 -8.27 -6.77
N THR A 10 12.42 -8.47 -5.46
CA THR A 10 11.79 -9.67 -4.90
C THR A 10 10.34 -9.79 -5.35
N CYS A 11 9.58 -8.69 -5.35
CA CYS A 11 8.21 -8.63 -5.86
C CYS A 11 8.13 -8.96 -7.35
N LYS A 12 9.04 -8.41 -8.17
CA LYS A 12 9.12 -8.72 -9.59
C LYS A 12 9.36 -10.21 -9.86
N ASN A 13 10.15 -10.86 -9.01
CA ASN A 13 10.47 -12.29 -9.10
C ASN A 13 9.38 -13.21 -8.51
N ASN A 14 8.28 -12.66 -7.98
CA ASN A 14 7.21 -13.40 -7.30
C ASN A 14 7.70 -14.25 -6.11
N ASP A 15 8.74 -13.81 -5.41
CA ASP A 15 9.31 -14.55 -4.28
C ASP A 15 8.60 -14.16 -2.98
N ILE A 16 7.42 -14.76 -2.75
CA ILE A 16 6.55 -14.50 -1.61
C ILE A 16 7.30 -14.67 -0.27
N SER A 17 8.12 -15.72 -0.16
CA SER A 17 8.86 -16.03 1.06
C SER A 17 9.80 -14.90 1.43
N ARG A 18 10.56 -14.40 0.44
CA ARG A 18 11.47 -13.27 0.65
C ARG A 18 10.73 -11.95 0.83
N VAL A 19 9.56 -11.74 0.21
CA VAL A 19 8.72 -10.57 0.50
C VAL A 19 8.34 -10.52 1.98
N ARG A 20 7.90 -11.65 2.55
CA ARG A 20 7.53 -11.72 3.98
C ARG A 20 8.70 -11.37 4.90
N GLU A 21 9.89 -11.87 4.58
CA GLU A 21 11.09 -11.55 5.34
C GLU A 21 11.42 -10.05 5.23
N LEU A 22 11.42 -9.50 4.01
CA LEU A 22 11.75 -8.10 3.77
C LEU A 22 10.75 -7.15 4.45
N LEU A 23 9.45 -7.45 4.46
CA LEU A 23 8.45 -6.65 5.18
C LEU A 23 8.68 -6.60 6.70
N GLN A 24 9.40 -7.56 7.27
CA GLN A 24 9.73 -7.56 8.71
C GLN A 24 11.04 -6.83 9.04
N THR A 25 11.93 -6.70 8.07
CA THR A 25 13.29 -6.18 8.28
C THR A 25 13.55 -4.82 7.67
N LEU A 26 12.82 -4.46 6.61
CA LEU A 26 13.00 -3.19 5.93
C LEU A 26 12.38 -2.05 6.74
N PRO A 27 13.04 -0.89 6.79
CA PRO A 27 12.45 0.30 7.39
C PRO A 27 11.31 0.83 6.51
N ASP A 28 10.37 1.53 7.14
CA ASP A 28 9.11 1.95 6.49
C ASP A 28 9.31 2.86 5.27
N ASP A 29 10.39 3.65 5.25
CA ASP A 29 10.76 4.52 4.14
C ASP A 29 11.20 3.74 2.89
N GLU A 30 11.83 2.56 3.06
CA GLU A 30 12.23 1.70 1.94
C GLU A 30 11.03 0.95 1.31
N LEU A 31 9.94 0.75 2.05
CA LEU A 31 8.74 0.08 1.53
C LEU A 31 8.07 0.84 0.37
N SER A 32 8.23 2.17 0.35
CA SER A 32 7.69 3.06 -0.68
C SER A 32 8.74 3.54 -1.68
N GLU A 33 9.98 3.03 -1.61
CA GLU A 33 11.06 3.45 -2.50
C GLU A 33 10.72 3.14 -3.96
N GLN A 34 10.93 4.14 -4.82
CA GLN A 34 10.63 4.06 -6.24
C GLN A 34 11.85 3.52 -7.02
N GLY A 35 11.63 2.42 -7.74
CA GLY A 35 12.57 1.87 -8.70
C GLY A 35 12.42 2.50 -10.10
N PRO A 36 12.77 1.75 -11.16
CA PRO A 36 12.63 2.21 -12.55
C PRO A 36 11.24 2.74 -12.85
N ASN A 37 11.15 3.79 -13.67
CA ASN A 37 9.88 4.41 -14.09
C ASN A 37 9.04 4.96 -12.92
N LYS A 38 9.69 5.30 -11.80
CA LYS A 38 9.05 5.70 -10.54
C LYS A 38 8.08 4.64 -10.00
N ARG A 39 8.28 3.36 -10.35
CA ARG A 39 7.43 2.25 -9.88
C ARG A 39 7.95 1.71 -8.56
N LYS A 40 7.05 1.51 -7.62
CA LYS A 40 7.28 0.85 -6.33
C LYS A 40 6.99 -0.64 -6.44
N ALA A 41 7.32 -1.38 -5.40
CA ALA A 41 6.97 -2.80 -5.27
C ALA A 41 5.47 -3.06 -5.51
N LEU A 42 4.60 -2.23 -4.93
CA LEU A 42 3.14 -2.33 -5.08
C LEU A 42 2.68 -2.15 -6.54
N ASP A 43 3.31 -1.24 -7.29
CA ASP A 43 2.94 -0.99 -8.69
C ASP A 43 3.27 -2.20 -9.56
N VAL A 44 4.42 -2.84 -9.32
CA VAL A 44 4.88 -4.04 -10.04
C VAL A 44 3.88 -5.17 -9.84
N ILE A 45 3.66 -5.60 -8.59
CA ILE A 45 2.79 -6.74 -8.31
C ILE A 45 1.35 -6.53 -8.79
N ALA A 46 0.89 -5.27 -8.79
CA ALA A 46 -0.42 -4.92 -9.33
C ALA A 46 -0.49 -5.19 -10.84
N SER A 47 0.50 -4.74 -11.61
CA SER A 47 0.55 -4.99 -13.07
C SER A 47 0.75 -6.47 -13.44
N TYR A 48 1.43 -7.24 -12.59
CA TYR A 48 1.64 -8.68 -12.79
C TYR A 48 0.46 -9.52 -12.28
N GLY A 49 -0.44 -8.96 -11.47
CA GLY A 49 -1.57 -9.67 -10.90
C GLY A 49 -1.20 -10.64 -9.77
N TYR A 50 -0.15 -10.37 -9.01
CA TYR A 50 0.27 -11.24 -7.90
C TYR A 50 -0.58 -11.01 -6.65
N ALA A 51 -1.78 -11.58 -6.64
CA ALA A 51 -2.78 -11.41 -5.58
C ALA A 51 -2.23 -11.65 -4.17
N ASP A 52 -1.52 -12.76 -3.97
CA ASP A 52 -0.97 -13.14 -2.65
C ASP A 52 0.02 -12.10 -2.13
N ILE A 53 0.88 -11.58 -3.01
CA ILE A 53 1.86 -10.54 -2.64
C ILE A 53 1.15 -9.20 -2.43
N SER A 54 0.15 -8.89 -3.25
CA SER A 54 -0.66 -7.67 -3.08
C SER A 54 -1.37 -7.64 -1.75
N GLU A 55 -1.95 -8.77 -1.32
CA GLU A 55 -2.58 -8.87 -0.01
C GLU A 55 -1.57 -8.64 1.12
N LEU A 56 -0.37 -9.22 1.00
CA LEU A 56 0.69 -9.02 1.99
C LEU A 56 1.16 -7.57 2.12
N LEU A 57 1.39 -6.90 1.00
CA LEU A 57 1.80 -5.48 1.02
C LEU A 57 0.64 -4.59 1.50
N LEU A 58 -0.58 -4.79 1.00
CA LEU A 58 -1.73 -3.96 1.37
C LEU A 58 -2.14 -4.13 2.84
N ALA A 59 -1.86 -5.28 3.46
CA ALA A 59 -2.03 -5.48 4.89
C ALA A 59 -0.99 -4.72 5.74
N HIS A 60 0.09 -4.23 5.14
CA HIS A 60 1.14 -3.49 5.85
C HIS A 60 0.77 -2.01 5.96
N LYS A 61 0.53 -1.52 7.18
CA LYS A 61 0.02 -0.16 7.48
C LYS A 61 0.79 1.00 6.84
N ASN A 62 2.09 0.81 6.58
CA ASN A 62 2.97 1.86 6.06
C ASN A 62 3.11 1.85 4.52
N ILE A 63 2.37 0.97 3.83
CA ILE A 63 2.38 0.94 2.36
C ILE A 63 1.48 2.04 1.81
N ASN A 64 2.08 2.94 1.03
CA ASN A 64 1.37 4.05 0.40
C ASN A 64 0.89 3.68 -1.01
N GLN A 65 -0.44 3.60 -1.17
CA GLN A 65 -1.12 3.25 -2.42
C GLN A 65 -1.26 4.44 -3.38
N SER A 66 -1.12 5.67 -2.89
CA SER A 66 -1.42 6.91 -3.62
C SER A 66 -0.21 7.48 -4.37
N ILE A 67 0.97 6.91 -4.20
CA ILE A 67 2.18 7.37 -4.91
C ILE A 67 2.08 6.99 -6.38
N LYS A 68 2.21 8.00 -7.25
CA LYS A 68 2.10 7.85 -8.70
C LYS A 68 3.42 7.39 -9.35
N THR A 69 3.28 6.62 -10.42
CA THR A 69 4.39 6.26 -11.33
C THR A 69 4.76 7.44 -12.24
N GLN A 70 5.72 7.24 -13.16
CA GLN A 70 6.05 8.25 -14.15
C GLN A 70 4.90 8.59 -15.13
N TRP A 71 3.90 7.71 -15.25
CA TRP A 71 2.74 7.91 -16.11
C TRP A 71 1.53 8.51 -15.39
N SER A 72 1.72 9.00 -14.16
CA SER A 72 0.66 9.60 -13.34
C SER A 72 -0.48 8.67 -12.93
N CYS A 73 -0.31 7.35 -13.09
CA CYS A 73 -1.20 6.31 -12.57
C CYS A 73 -0.70 5.76 -11.21
N ILE A 74 -1.61 5.16 -10.44
CA ILE A 74 -1.33 4.41 -9.21
C ILE A 74 -1.46 2.89 -9.44
N ALA A 75 -1.02 2.07 -8.48
CA ALA A 75 -1.08 0.61 -8.59
C ALA A 75 -2.48 0.06 -8.95
N ASN A 76 -3.55 0.62 -8.38
CA ASN A 76 -4.92 0.19 -8.67
C ASN A 76 -5.36 0.49 -10.12
N ASP A 77 -4.76 1.48 -10.78
CA ASP A 77 -5.10 1.82 -12.17
C ASP A 77 -4.65 0.72 -13.13
N GLU A 78 -3.45 0.18 -12.92
CA GLU A 78 -2.81 -0.88 -13.72
C GLU A 78 -3.22 -2.30 -13.30
N ALA A 79 -3.91 -2.45 -12.17
CA ALA A 79 -4.32 -3.73 -11.62
C ALA A 79 -5.41 -4.43 -12.47
N PRO A 80 -5.42 -5.78 -12.56
CA PRO A 80 -6.55 -6.50 -13.14
C PRO A 80 -7.80 -6.39 -12.25
N ALA A 81 -8.99 -6.58 -12.84
CA ALA A 81 -10.27 -6.32 -12.18
C ALA A 81 -10.45 -7.02 -10.81
N TYR A 82 -10.00 -8.27 -10.68
CA TYR A 82 -10.09 -9.02 -9.42
C TYR A 82 -9.22 -8.43 -8.31
N LEU A 83 -8.11 -7.77 -8.69
CA LEU A 83 -7.18 -7.16 -7.75
C LEU A 83 -7.67 -5.76 -7.35
N LYS A 84 -8.35 -5.04 -8.24
CA LYS A 84 -8.93 -3.72 -7.90
C LYS A 84 -9.85 -3.78 -6.68
N PHE A 85 -10.66 -4.83 -6.60
CA PHE A 85 -11.50 -5.10 -5.43
C PHE A 85 -10.68 -5.20 -4.12
N LEU A 86 -9.48 -5.77 -4.17
CA LEU A 86 -8.58 -5.86 -3.01
C LEU A 86 -8.06 -4.48 -2.59
N PHE A 87 -7.64 -3.64 -3.55
CA PHE A 87 -7.21 -2.26 -3.26
C PHE A 87 -8.34 -1.43 -2.64
N ASP A 88 -9.55 -1.50 -3.21
CA ASP A 88 -10.70 -0.76 -2.72
C ASP A 88 -11.07 -1.21 -1.30
N LYS A 89 -11.13 -2.53 -1.05
CA LYS A 89 -11.40 -3.10 0.28
C LYS A 89 -10.39 -2.64 1.32
N MET A 90 -9.10 -2.70 1.01
CA MET A 90 -8.03 -2.35 1.95
C MET A 90 -7.92 -0.83 2.18
N SER A 91 -8.34 -0.01 1.22
CA SER A 91 -8.42 1.45 1.36
C SER A 91 -9.48 1.89 2.38
N THR A 92 -10.63 1.20 2.43
CA THR A 92 -11.70 1.49 3.42
C THR A 92 -11.35 1.15 4.86
N ILE A 93 -10.45 0.19 5.10
CA ILE A 93 -10.10 -0.23 6.47
C ILE A 93 -9.32 0.86 7.21
N GLY A 94 -8.57 1.70 6.50
CA GLY A 94 -7.77 2.80 7.08
C GLY A 94 -8.54 4.08 7.41
N GLN A 95 -9.85 4.18 7.12
CA GLN A 95 -10.65 5.38 7.44
C GLN A 95 -11.64 5.19 8.61
N ASN A 96 -11.82 3.97 9.11
CA ASN A 96 -12.76 3.69 10.20
C ASN A 96 -12.20 3.99 11.61
N ASP A 97 -10.91 4.33 11.73
CA ASP A 97 -10.32 4.80 13.00
C ASP A 97 -10.52 6.31 13.24
N THR A 98 -11.31 7.00 12.41
CA THR A 98 -11.62 8.44 12.52
C THR A 98 -13.06 8.76 12.92
N ILE A 99 -13.81 7.81 13.50
CA ILE A 99 -14.97 8.16 14.34
C ILE A 99 -14.46 8.57 15.72
N ASN A 100 -13.79 9.72 15.80
CA ASN A 100 -13.66 10.44 17.06
C ASN A 100 -14.97 11.18 17.30
N GLU A 101 -15.71 10.66 18.29
CA GLU A 101 -16.57 11.37 19.24
C GLU A 101 -16.68 12.89 18.99
N TYR A 102 -17.76 13.27 18.33
CA TYR A 102 -18.47 14.52 18.64
C TYR A 102 -19.74 14.13 19.37
N ASP A 103 -19.58 13.55 20.56
CA ASP A 103 -20.61 13.57 21.58
C ASP A 103 -20.31 14.72 22.54
N ASP A 104 -21.36 15.45 22.87
CA ASP A 104 -21.54 16.20 24.11
C ASP A 104 -20.92 17.61 24.27
N TYR A 105 -21.57 18.60 23.66
CA TYR A 105 -21.72 19.94 24.24
C TYR A 105 -23.14 20.47 23.96
N ALA A 106 -24.12 19.90 24.65
CA ALA A 106 -25.44 20.52 24.81
C ALA A 106 -25.78 20.60 26.31
N GLU A 107 -24.87 21.18 27.11
CA GLU A 107 -25.22 21.64 28.46
C GLU A 107 -25.44 23.16 28.46
N GLU A 108 -26.70 23.51 28.69
CA GLU A 108 -27.21 24.66 29.48
C GLU A 108 -26.48 26.01 29.37
N LEU A 109 -27.10 26.93 28.62
CA LEU A 109 -27.05 28.36 28.93
C LEU A 109 -28.46 28.88 29.23
N ILE A 110 -28.80 28.79 30.52
CA ILE A 110 -29.37 29.84 31.38
C ILE A 110 -30.12 30.97 30.64
N GLU A 111 -31.44 31.02 30.84
CA GLU A 111 -32.23 32.26 30.89
C GLU A 111 -32.73 32.51 32.32
#